data_AF-A0A428S103-F1
#
_entry.id   AF-A0A428S103-F1
#
_cell.length_a   1.000
_cell.length_b   1.000
_cell.length_c   1.000
_cell.angle_alpha   90.00
_cell.angle_beta   90.00
_cell.angle_gamma   90.00
#
_symmetry.space_group_name_H-M   'P 1'
#
loop_
_entity.id
_entity.type
_entity.pdbx_description
1 polymer ?
#
loop_
_entity_poly.entity_id
_entity_poly.type
_entity_poly.pdbx_seq_one_letter_code
_entity_poly.pdbx_strand_id
1 'polypeptide(L)'
;MTQPTREGLAWTERDGNREVATLEWVRRFTNIPVPYIIAYDPSSDNEIGFEWLLMPFLPGTNACEAWSKMSMTAKVAFTKQVAEFKAQLLSASEINDIRGIGTLASPSEQPSHLVSRFWFMGDHFQYDVPRGPFHSSREWLDAEIRITRLSMGTDYLDNSDMLLPSIESPLDKTDRLLKALPTVFHVTDEPEPTTIFHQDLRLENMLVDEKGVVTAVLDWEFAPATPRWLATIMPEFLRGAEKLPEPIPGVRGFIDDMVSANEPLRSFYWLYPMEYEREQLEKVYKDRMRELRPTWDAEVADSASKLNFYWTVKRTEIGSWL
;
A
#
# COMPACT_ATOMS: atom_id res chain seq x y z
N MET A 1 31.84 -12.60 9.41
CA MET A 1 30.69 -13.37 8.88
C MET A 1 30.02 -14.08 10.04
N THR A 2 29.20 -13.36 10.80
CA THR A 2 28.31 -13.95 11.80
C THR A 2 27.04 -14.36 11.06
N GLN A 3 26.76 -15.66 11.05
CA GLN A 3 25.49 -16.18 10.53
C GLN A 3 24.33 -15.52 11.31
N PRO A 4 23.22 -15.16 10.65
CA PRO A 4 22.02 -14.74 11.36
C PRO A 4 21.59 -15.85 12.32
N THR A 5 21.13 -15.47 13.51
CA THR A 5 20.71 -16.42 14.55
C THR A 5 19.59 -17.31 14.03
N ARG A 6 19.68 -18.61 14.29
CA ARG A 6 18.71 -19.66 13.88
C ARG A 6 17.25 -19.35 14.21
N GLU A 7 16.98 -18.42 15.11
CA GLU A 7 15.63 -17.99 15.47
C GLU A 7 14.97 -17.13 14.39
N GLY A 8 15.71 -16.37 13.57
CA GLY A 8 15.13 -15.54 12.51
C GLY A 8 14.54 -16.33 11.33
N LEU A 9 15.02 -17.55 11.09
CA LEU A 9 14.62 -18.43 10.00
C LEU A 9 13.46 -19.39 10.37
N ALA A 10 13.27 -19.65 11.66
CA ALA A 10 12.35 -20.71 12.10
C ALA A 10 10.86 -20.37 11.92
N TRP A 11 10.50 -19.09 11.78
CA TRP A 11 9.10 -18.65 11.67
C TRP A 11 8.62 -18.52 10.23
N THR A 12 9.51 -18.27 9.27
CA THR A 12 9.16 -18.24 7.84
C THR A 12 8.84 -19.65 7.33
N GLU A 13 9.45 -20.69 7.89
CA GLU A 13 9.17 -22.10 7.55
C GLU A 13 7.95 -22.68 8.29
N ARG A 14 7.58 -22.14 9.46
CA ARG A 14 6.51 -22.69 10.31
C ARG A 14 5.13 -22.13 10.02
N ASP A 15 5.06 -20.89 9.54
CA ASP A 15 3.82 -20.22 9.25
C ASP A 15 3.59 -20.34 7.74
N GLY A 16 2.51 -21.02 7.32
CA GLY A 16 2.21 -21.27 5.91
C GLY A 16 2.14 -20.00 5.04
N ASN A 17 1.90 -20.17 3.74
CA ASN A 17 1.95 -19.05 2.79
C ASN A 17 0.99 -17.90 3.20
N ARG A 18 1.57 -16.74 3.52
CA ARG A 18 0.86 -15.55 4.04
C ARG A 18 -0.15 -14.98 3.05
N GLU A 19 0.13 -15.09 1.75
CA GLU A 19 -0.78 -14.66 0.70
C GLU A 19 -2.06 -15.50 0.73
N VAL A 20 -1.92 -16.82 0.90
CA VAL A 20 -3.07 -17.74 1.00
C VAL A 20 -3.94 -17.39 2.19
N ALA A 21 -3.34 -17.16 3.37
CA ALA A 21 -4.09 -16.78 4.57
C ALA A 21 -4.88 -15.47 4.37
N THR A 22 -4.26 -14.46 3.74
CA THR A 22 -4.94 -13.19 3.47
C THR A 22 -6.04 -13.33 2.41
N LEU A 23 -5.80 -14.04 1.31
CA LEU A 23 -6.80 -14.30 0.28
C LEU A 23 -8.01 -15.04 0.85
N GLU A 24 -7.79 -16.07 1.67
CA GLU A 24 -8.86 -16.80 2.36
C GLU A 24 -9.64 -15.90 3.31
N TRP A 25 -8.97 -15.04 4.08
CA TRP A 25 -9.62 -14.08 4.96
C TRP A 25 -10.51 -13.11 4.18
N VAL A 26 -9.96 -12.49 3.13
CA VAL A 26 -10.69 -11.52 2.30
C VAL A 26 -11.91 -12.16 1.65
N ARG A 27 -11.76 -13.38 1.12
CA ARG A 27 -12.84 -14.16 0.52
C ARG A 27 -13.93 -14.52 1.53
N ARG A 28 -13.56 -14.80 2.78
CA ARG A 28 -14.50 -15.23 3.83
C ARG A 28 -15.32 -14.08 4.40
N PHE A 29 -14.73 -12.89 4.52
CA PHE A 29 -15.33 -11.78 5.25
C PHE A 29 -15.69 -10.57 4.39
N THR A 30 -15.43 -10.61 3.08
CA THR A 30 -15.80 -9.54 2.14
C THR A 30 -16.40 -10.11 0.86
N ASN A 31 -16.97 -9.24 0.02
CA ASN A 31 -17.39 -9.55 -1.35
C ASN A 31 -16.37 -9.08 -2.39
N ILE A 32 -15.12 -8.80 -1.97
CA ILE A 32 -14.06 -8.40 -2.90
C ILE A 32 -13.76 -9.61 -3.79
N PRO A 33 -13.77 -9.45 -5.12
CA PRO A 33 -13.44 -10.55 -6.00
C PRO A 33 -11.93 -10.80 -5.94
N VAL A 34 -11.53 -11.84 -5.22
CA VAL A 34 -10.13 -12.27 -5.12
C VAL A 34 -9.98 -13.68 -5.70
N PRO A 35 -8.79 -14.05 -6.24
CA PRO A 35 -8.53 -15.42 -6.66
C PRO A 35 -8.74 -16.38 -5.48
N TYR A 36 -9.34 -17.54 -5.75
CA TYR A 36 -9.33 -18.64 -4.80
C TYR A 36 -8.15 -19.55 -5.08
N ILE A 37 -7.64 -20.19 -4.03
CA ILE A 37 -6.49 -21.08 -4.13
C ILE A 37 -6.97 -22.50 -4.40
N ILE A 38 -6.43 -23.13 -5.45
CA ILE A 38 -6.70 -24.52 -5.81
C ILE A 38 -5.76 -25.44 -5.02
N ALA A 39 -4.47 -25.10 -5.02
CA ALA A 39 -3.42 -25.80 -4.31
C ALA A 39 -2.23 -24.85 -4.13
N TYR A 40 -1.37 -25.12 -3.16
CA TYR A 40 -0.13 -24.40 -2.98
C TYR A 40 0.86 -25.31 -2.24
N ASP A 41 2.14 -25.00 -2.38
CA ASP A 41 3.21 -25.58 -1.56
C ASP A 41 4.12 -24.43 -1.09
N PRO A 42 4.15 -24.15 0.22
CA PRO A 42 4.99 -23.10 0.78
C PRO A 42 6.45 -23.54 0.96
N SER A 43 6.79 -24.80 0.67
CA SER A 43 8.15 -25.31 0.79
C SER A 43 8.90 -25.18 -0.54
N SER A 44 10.22 -24.99 -0.47
CA SER A 44 11.11 -25.21 -1.63
C SER A 44 11.55 -26.68 -1.77
N ASP A 45 11.28 -27.51 -0.76
CA ASP A 45 11.52 -28.96 -0.77
C ASP A 45 10.38 -29.71 -1.47
N ASN A 46 10.20 -29.43 -2.76
CA ASN A 46 9.23 -30.08 -3.63
C ASN A 46 9.82 -30.31 -5.03
N GLU A 47 9.10 -31.00 -5.92
CA GLU A 47 9.60 -31.36 -7.26
C GLU A 47 9.97 -30.15 -8.14
N ILE A 48 9.39 -28.97 -7.87
CA ILE A 48 9.65 -27.74 -8.61
C ILE A 48 10.88 -27.00 -8.04
N GLY A 49 11.24 -27.26 -6.78
CA GLY A 49 12.36 -26.62 -6.09
C GLY A 49 12.09 -25.19 -5.62
N PHE A 50 10.83 -24.73 -5.72
CA PHE A 50 10.39 -23.39 -5.35
C PHE A 50 9.02 -23.46 -4.69
N GLU A 51 8.71 -22.46 -3.88
CA GLU A 51 7.35 -22.22 -3.39
C GLU A 51 6.43 -21.93 -4.58
N TRP A 52 5.19 -22.41 -4.53
CA TRP A 52 4.22 -22.17 -5.61
C TRP A 52 2.79 -22.10 -5.11
N LEU A 53 1.97 -21.38 -5.88
CA LEU A 53 0.53 -21.24 -5.70
C LEU A 53 -0.17 -21.51 -7.04
N LEU A 54 -1.25 -22.29 -6.99
CA LEU A 54 -2.10 -22.61 -8.11
C LEU A 54 -3.48 -21.99 -7.89
N MET A 55 -3.91 -21.18 -8.85
CA MET A 55 -5.19 -20.48 -8.84
C MET A 55 -5.80 -20.46 -10.25
N PRO A 56 -7.11 -20.18 -10.39
CA PRO A 56 -7.72 -20.03 -11.71
C PRO A 56 -7.16 -18.82 -12.45
N PHE A 57 -7.10 -18.94 -13.77
CA PHE A 57 -6.93 -17.79 -14.64
C PHE A 57 -8.21 -16.95 -14.66
N LEU A 58 -8.19 -15.79 -14.01
CA LEU A 58 -9.38 -14.94 -13.87
C LEU A 58 -9.66 -14.15 -15.16
N PRO A 59 -10.91 -14.09 -15.64
CA PRO A 59 -11.26 -13.33 -16.83
C PRO A 59 -11.29 -11.82 -16.55
N GLY A 60 -10.91 -11.05 -17.56
CA GLY A 60 -10.96 -9.59 -17.54
C GLY A 60 -9.79 -8.97 -18.28
N THR A 61 -9.82 -7.64 -18.43
CA THR A 61 -8.70 -6.84 -18.92
C THR A 61 -8.06 -6.12 -17.73
N ASN A 62 -6.74 -5.93 -17.76
CA ASN A 62 -6.06 -5.12 -16.75
C ASN A 62 -6.69 -3.71 -16.69
N ALA A 63 -7.03 -3.22 -15.50
CA ALA A 63 -7.75 -1.97 -15.36
C ALA A 63 -6.89 -0.77 -15.83
N CYS A 64 -5.57 -0.82 -15.71
CA CYS A 64 -4.67 0.23 -16.22
C CYS A 64 -4.76 0.32 -17.75
N GLU A 65 -4.77 -0.83 -18.45
CA GLU A 65 -4.92 -0.88 -19.91
C GLU A 65 -6.32 -0.46 -20.38
N ALA A 66 -7.36 -0.80 -19.61
CA ALA A 66 -8.74 -0.47 -19.92
C ALA A 66 -9.09 1.01 -19.61
N TRP A 67 -8.41 1.64 -18.64
CA TRP A 67 -8.79 2.92 -18.05
C TRP A 67 -9.00 4.03 -19.09
N SER A 68 -8.08 4.17 -20.03
CA SER A 68 -8.14 5.20 -21.08
C SER A 68 -9.36 5.05 -22.01
N LYS A 69 -9.92 3.83 -22.11
CA LYS A 69 -11.05 3.49 -22.97
C LYS A 69 -12.38 3.51 -22.22
N MET A 70 -12.36 3.55 -20.89
CA MET A 70 -13.56 3.59 -20.06
C MET A 70 -14.27 4.94 -20.18
N SER A 71 -15.60 4.91 -20.28
CA SER A 71 -16.41 6.12 -20.16
C SER A 71 -16.32 6.70 -18.74
N MET A 72 -16.58 8.01 -18.58
CA MET A 72 -16.61 8.63 -17.26
C MET A 72 -17.63 7.94 -16.33
N THR A 73 -18.78 7.51 -16.85
CA THR A 73 -19.78 6.74 -16.09
C THR A 73 -19.20 5.41 -15.57
N ALA A 74 -18.43 4.69 -16.39
CA ALA A 74 -17.77 3.46 -15.97
C ALA A 74 -16.67 3.74 -14.92
N LYS A 75 -15.88 4.81 -15.08
CA LYS A 75 -14.87 5.23 -14.08
C LYS A 75 -15.49 5.62 -12.74
N VAL A 76 -16.66 6.27 -12.76
CA VAL A 76 -17.44 6.60 -11.56
C VAL A 76 -17.92 5.32 -10.86
N ALA A 77 -18.46 4.36 -11.61
CA ALA A 77 -18.89 3.08 -11.06
C ALA A 77 -17.72 2.29 -10.46
N PHE A 78 -16.61 2.20 -11.19
CA PHE A 78 -15.35 1.59 -10.73
C PHE A 78 -14.86 2.23 -9.42
N THR A 79 -14.80 3.58 -9.39
CA THR A 79 -14.34 4.32 -8.20
C THR A 79 -15.22 4.05 -6.98
N LYS A 80 -16.55 3.95 -7.17
CA LYS A 80 -17.48 3.56 -6.10
C LYS A 80 -17.24 2.14 -5.61
N GLN A 81 -16.97 1.21 -6.54
CA GLN A 81 -16.67 -0.18 -6.21
C GLN A 81 -15.37 -0.30 -5.39
N VAL A 82 -14.33 0.46 -5.73
CA VAL A 82 -13.09 0.51 -4.95
C VAL A 82 -13.32 1.09 -3.54
N ALA A 83 -14.16 2.13 -3.42
CA ALA A 83 -14.56 2.64 -2.10
C ALA A 83 -15.31 1.57 -1.27
N GLU A 84 -16.19 0.80 -1.91
CA GLU A 84 -16.90 -0.32 -1.27
C GLU A 84 -15.95 -1.42 -0.80
N PHE A 85 -14.93 -1.78 -1.58
CA PHE A 85 -13.91 -2.75 -1.16
C PHE A 85 -13.18 -2.28 0.09
N LYS A 86 -12.79 -1.01 0.14
CA LYS A 86 -12.10 -0.47 1.30
C LYS A 86 -12.96 -0.40 2.54
N ALA A 87 -14.21 0.03 2.40
CA ALA A 87 -15.17 0.02 3.50
C ALA A 87 -15.40 -1.41 4.01
N GLN A 88 -15.48 -2.40 3.11
CA GLN A 88 -15.61 -3.81 3.48
C GLN A 88 -14.41 -4.32 4.27
N LEU A 89 -13.17 -4.03 3.85
CA LEU A 89 -11.97 -4.43 4.61
C LEU A 89 -11.96 -3.85 6.03
N LEU A 90 -12.27 -2.55 6.16
CA LEU A 90 -12.35 -1.87 7.46
C LEU A 90 -13.43 -2.48 8.35
N SER A 91 -14.66 -2.62 7.82
CA SER A 91 -15.80 -3.17 8.57
C SER A 91 -15.62 -4.64 8.92
N ALA A 92 -15.08 -5.46 8.02
CA ALA A 92 -14.79 -6.86 8.29
C ALA A 92 -13.70 -7.01 9.35
N SER A 93 -12.65 -6.18 9.32
CA SER A 93 -11.59 -6.21 10.33
C SER A 93 -12.11 -5.75 11.70
N GLU A 94 -13.04 -4.79 11.72
CA GLU A 94 -13.74 -4.35 12.93
C GLU A 94 -14.62 -5.44 13.54
N ILE A 95 -15.42 -6.12 12.71
CA ILE A 95 -16.33 -7.18 13.16
C ILE A 95 -15.54 -8.37 13.72
N ASN A 96 -14.39 -8.69 13.12
CA ASN A 96 -13.53 -9.80 13.53
C ASN A 96 -12.49 -9.39 14.59
N ASP A 97 -12.51 -8.15 15.09
CA ASP A 97 -11.57 -7.59 16.07
C ASP A 97 -10.11 -7.93 15.74
N ILE A 98 -9.67 -7.60 14.52
CA ILE A 98 -8.25 -7.73 14.15
C ILE A 98 -7.44 -6.66 14.89
N ARG A 99 -6.40 -7.09 15.60
CA ARG A 99 -5.53 -6.23 16.40
C ARG A 99 -4.07 -6.59 16.23
N GLY A 100 -3.20 -5.61 16.42
CA GLY A 100 -1.77 -5.74 16.17
C GLY A 100 -1.42 -5.61 14.69
N ILE A 101 -0.17 -5.22 14.44
CA ILE A 101 0.35 -4.93 13.10
C ILE A 101 1.26 -6.06 12.66
N GLY A 102 0.99 -6.61 11.48
CA GLY A 102 1.72 -7.76 10.97
C GLY A 102 1.01 -8.43 9.80
N THR A 103 1.44 -9.63 9.42
CA THR A 103 0.78 -10.42 8.36
C THR A 103 0.03 -11.60 8.93
N LEU A 104 -1.08 -12.00 8.31
CA LEU A 104 -1.86 -13.15 8.75
C LEU A 104 -1.07 -14.45 8.51
N ALA A 105 -0.96 -15.30 9.53
CA ALA A 105 -0.47 -16.68 9.38
C ALA A 105 -1.57 -17.64 8.92
N SER A 106 -2.80 -17.31 9.29
CA SER A 106 -4.00 -18.11 9.10
C SER A 106 -5.22 -17.16 9.03
N PRO A 107 -6.26 -17.50 8.25
CA PRO A 107 -7.43 -16.64 8.08
C PRO A 107 -8.32 -16.51 9.32
N SER A 108 -8.03 -17.22 10.42
CA SER A 108 -8.81 -17.16 11.67
C SER A 108 -7.98 -16.71 12.87
N GLU A 109 -6.76 -16.24 12.64
CA GLU A 109 -5.82 -15.84 13.70
C GLU A 109 -5.53 -14.34 13.63
N GLN A 110 -4.99 -13.84 14.74
CA GLN A 110 -4.46 -12.48 14.78
C GLN A 110 -3.18 -12.39 13.92
N PRO A 111 -2.81 -11.18 13.46
CA PRO A 111 -1.57 -10.94 12.77
C PRO A 111 -0.36 -11.46 13.55
N SER A 112 0.58 -12.08 12.84
CA SER A 112 1.86 -12.55 13.35
C SER A 112 2.95 -11.57 12.88
N HIS A 113 4.17 -12.04 12.67
CA HIS A 113 5.27 -11.25 12.14
C HIS A 113 4.88 -10.50 10.86
N LEU A 114 5.37 -9.27 10.72
CA LEU A 114 5.26 -8.48 9.51
C LEU A 114 6.21 -9.06 8.46
N VAL A 115 5.66 -9.58 7.37
CA VAL A 115 6.41 -9.90 6.16
C VAL A 115 6.21 -8.75 5.19
N SER A 116 7.31 -8.18 4.69
CA SER A 116 7.29 -7.06 3.75
C SER A 116 8.53 -7.14 2.86
N ARG A 117 8.35 -6.89 1.56
CA ARG A 117 9.46 -6.84 0.62
C ARG A 117 10.60 -5.92 1.07
N PHE A 118 10.28 -4.72 1.58
CA PHE A 118 11.31 -3.79 2.08
C PHE A 118 12.12 -4.39 3.23
N TRP A 119 11.50 -5.18 4.11
CA TRP A 119 12.14 -5.68 5.34
C TRP A 119 13.02 -6.91 5.11
N PHE A 120 12.81 -7.62 4.01
CA PHE A 120 13.42 -8.93 3.71
C PHE A 120 14.29 -8.91 2.43
N MET A 121 14.51 -7.74 1.82
CA MET A 121 15.42 -7.59 0.68
C MET A 121 16.83 -7.18 1.10
N GLY A 122 17.85 -7.74 0.43
CA GLY A 122 19.26 -7.41 0.68
C GLY A 122 19.68 -7.70 2.12
N ASP A 123 20.49 -6.80 2.69
CA ASP A 123 20.99 -6.95 4.07
C ASP A 123 19.91 -6.69 5.12
N HIS A 124 18.74 -6.16 4.74
CA HIS A 124 17.67 -5.85 5.69
C HIS A 124 17.18 -7.09 6.43
N PHE A 125 17.27 -8.26 5.79
CA PHE A 125 16.95 -9.55 6.41
C PHE A 125 17.82 -9.86 7.63
N GLN A 126 19.07 -9.40 7.64
CA GLN A 126 20.06 -9.73 8.67
C GLN A 126 20.06 -8.76 9.85
N TYR A 127 19.35 -7.62 9.73
CA TYR A 127 19.33 -6.61 10.77
C TYR A 127 18.62 -7.11 12.02
N ASP A 128 19.26 -6.90 13.17
CA ASP A 128 18.71 -7.19 14.50
C ASP A 128 17.67 -6.13 14.89
N VAL A 129 16.49 -6.24 14.26
CA VAL A 129 15.33 -5.38 14.46
C VAL A 129 14.09 -6.27 14.64
N PRO A 130 13.22 -6.00 15.62
CA PRO A 130 11.99 -6.79 15.83
C PRO A 130 11.12 -6.83 14.56
N ARG A 131 10.54 -7.99 14.25
CA ARG A 131 9.73 -8.23 13.03
C ARG A 131 8.23 -8.33 13.29
N GLY A 132 7.77 -7.91 14.46
CA GLY A 132 6.37 -8.01 14.89
C GLY A 132 6.00 -9.39 15.46
N PRO A 133 4.70 -9.67 15.66
CA PRO A 133 3.61 -8.71 15.51
C PRO A 133 3.82 -7.51 16.44
N PHE A 134 3.56 -6.31 15.93
CA PHE A 134 3.72 -5.08 16.71
C PHE A 134 2.42 -4.73 17.40
N HIS A 135 2.50 -4.30 18.66
CA HIS A 135 1.32 -3.93 19.44
C HIS A 135 0.82 -2.53 19.08
N SER A 136 1.70 -1.66 18.59
CA SER A 136 1.36 -0.27 18.29
C SER A 136 2.08 0.27 17.07
N SER A 137 1.50 1.30 16.46
CA SER A 137 2.12 2.08 15.37
C SER A 137 3.50 2.62 15.77
N ARG A 138 3.70 2.90 17.06
CA ARG A 138 4.99 3.34 17.59
C ARG A 138 6.05 2.25 17.48
N GLU A 139 5.74 1.02 17.89
CA GLU A 139 6.69 -0.10 17.79
C GLU A 139 7.02 -0.43 16.33
N TRP A 140 6.00 -0.47 15.48
CA TRP A 140 6.17 -0.75 14.05
C TRP A 140 7.05 0.30 13.36
N LEU A 141 6.77 1.59 13.56
CA LEU A 141 7.54 2.67 12.93
C LEU A 141 8.95 2.82 13.53
N ASP A 142 9.15 2.53 14.83
CA ASP A 142 10.50 2.49 15.42
C ASP A 142 11.37 1.44 14.71
N ALA A 143 10.83 0.24 14.52
CA ALA A 143 11.51 -0.83 13.79
C ALA A 143 11.79 -0.46 12.32
N GLU A 144 10.81 0.13 11.62
CA GLU A 144 10.98 0.58 10.24
C GLU A 144 12.07 1.66 10.08
N ILE A 145 12.10 2.64 10.99
CA ILE A 145 13.13 3.69 11.00
C ILE A 145 14.51 3.09 11.31
N ARG A 146 14.60 2.10 12.20
CA ARG A 146 15.87 1.42 12.52
C ARG A 146 16.43 0.62 11.34
N ILE A 147 15.59 -0.08 10.60
CA ILE A 147 16.00 -0.78 9.37
C ILE A 147 16.57 0.24 8.38
N THR A 148 15.85 1.34 8.15
CA THR A 148 16.29 2.44 7.27
C THR A 148 17.64 3.00 7.71
N ARG A 149 17.81 3.26 9.01
CA ARG A 149 19.06 3.77 9.60
C ARG A 149 20.23 2.81 9.39
N LEU A 150 20.01 1.51 9.54
CA LEU A 150 21.05 0.49 9.33
C LEU A 150 21.45 0.38 7.86
N SER A 151 20.46 0.33 6.96
CA SER A 151 20.68 0.35 5.50
C SER A 151 21.53 1.53 5.07
N MET A 152 21.16 2.74 5.49
CA MET A 152 21.93 3.95 5.20
C MET A 152 23.32 3.96 5.82
N GLY A 153 23.47 3.36 7.01
CA GLY A 153 24.77 3.22 7.68
C GLY A 153 25.72 2.32 6.89
N THR A 154 25.22 1.22 6.32
CA THR A 154 25.98 0.34 5.42
C THR A 154 26.36 1.09 4.14
N ASP A 155 25.41 1.75 3.48
CA ASP A 155 25.66 2.49 2.23
C ASP A 155 26.66 3.66 2.42
N TYR A 156 26.60 4.35 3.57
CA TYR A 156 27.50 5.45 3.91
C TYR A 156 28.95 4.99 4.10
N LEU A 157 29.15 3.83 4.73
CA LEU A 157 30.48 3.24 4.90
C LEU A 157 31.07 2.77 3.57
N ASP A 158 30.23 2.30 2.64
CA ASP A 158 30.66 1.82 1.33
C ASP A 158 30.94 2.96 0.33
N ASN A 159 30.34 4.14 0.52
CA ASN A 159 30.42 5.29 -0.42
C ASN A 159 30.99 6.59 0.19
N SER A 160 31.79 6.50 1.26
CA SER A 160 32.25 7.66 2.05
C SER A 160 32.96 8.76 1.24
N ASP A 161 33.51 8.42 0.07
CA ASP A 161 34.29 9.33 -0.79
C ASP A 161 33.42 10.24 -1.70
N MET A 162 32.10 10.01 -1.77
CA MET A 162 31.20 10.69 -2.74
C MET A 162 30.25 11.73 -2.12
N LEU A 163 30.29 11.96 -0.80
CA LEU A 163 29.27 12.78 -0.13
C LEU A 163 29.65 14.26 0.01
N LEU A 164 28.79 15.13 -0.51
CA LEU A 164 28.91 16.59 -0.36
C LEU A 164 28.61 17.02 1.09
N PRO A 165 29.41 17.91 1.71
CA PRO A 165 29.27 18.33 3.12
C PRO A 165 27.96 19.06 3.50
N SER A 166 27.09 19.35 2.54
CA SER A 166 25.93 20.24 2.70
C SER A 166 24.57 19.53 2.72
N ILE A 167 24.54 18.20 2.72
CA ILE A 167 23.31 17.40 2.81
C ILE A 167 23.20 16.90 4.26
N GLU A 168 22.08 17.17 4.94
CA GLU A 168 21.76 16.58 6.26
C GLU A 168 21.96 15.07 6.19
N SER A 169 22.78 14.52 7.09
CA SER A 169 23.11 13.10 7.05
C SER A 169 21.82 12.28 7.14
N PRO A 170 21.64 11.23 6.31
CA PRO A 170 20.50 10.33 6.43
C PRO A 170 20.32 9.79 7.86
N LEU A 171 21.43 9.62 8.60
CA LEU A 171 21.41 9.26 10.01
C LEU A 171 20.76 10.33 10.90
N ASP A 172 21.07 11.61 10.70
CA ASP A 172 20.46 12.72 11.45
C ASP A 172 18.95 12.76 11.25
N LYS A 173 18.48 12.49 10.03
CA LYS A 173 17.04 12.39 9.72
C LYS A 173 16.38 11.27 10.50
N THR A 174 16.98 10.08 10.53
CA THR A 174 16.44 8.95 11.29
C THR A 174 16.44 9.21 12.80
N ASP A 175 17.48 9.85 13.35
CA ASP A 175 17.54 10.20 14.77
C ASP A 175 16.45 11.23 15.15
N ARG A 176 16.18 12.20 14.27
CA ARG A 176 15.06 13.16 14.45
C ARG A 176 13.70 12.47 14.42
N LEU A 177 13.50 11.52 13.49
CA LEU A 177 12.27 10.74 13.41
C LEU A 177 12.06 9.89 14.67
N LEU A 178 13.09 9.17 15.13
CA LEU A 178 13.03 8.39 16.37
C LEU A 178 12.70 9.26 17.58
N LYS A 179 13.25 10.48 17.65
CA LYS A 179 12.95 11.43 18.73
C LYS A 179 11.53 11.99 18.67
N ALA A 180 10.99 12.22 17.47
CA ALA A 180 9.65 12.74 17.26
C ALA A 180 8.55 11.66 17.34
N LEU A 181 8.90 10.38 17.17
CA LEU A 181 7.95 9.28 17.15
C LEU A 181 7.02 9.22 18.37
N PRO A 182 7.51 9.36 19.64
CA PRO A 182 6.65 9.33 20.82
C PRO A 182 5.70 10.53 20.96
N THR A 183 5.93 11.62 20.20
CA THR A 183 5.05 12.80 20.23
C THR A 183 3.85 12.64 19.29
N VAL A 184 3.91 11.70 18.35
CA VAL A 184 2.85 11.43 17.38
C VAL A 184 2.12 10.11 17.71
N PHE A 185 2.88 9.10 18.16
CA PHE A 185 2.34 7.78 18.46
C PHE A 185 2.63 7.40 19.91
N HIS A 186 1.60 6.89 20.59
CA HIS A 186 1.68 6.44 21.97
C HIS A 186 1.71 4.91 22.03
N VAL A 187 2.27 4.37 23.12
CA VAL A 187 2.17 2.93 23.41
C VAL A 187 0.78 2.67 23.98
N THR A 188 0.20 1.53 23.62
CA THR A 188 -1.08 1.05 24.15
C THR A 188 -0.84 -0.21 24.97
N ASP A 189 -1.66 -0.42 26.01
CA ASP A 189 -1.57 -1.62 26.84
C ASP A 189 -2.03 -2.87 26.06
N GLU A 190 -3.03 -2.70 25.20
CA GLU A 190 -3.55 -3.74 24.30
C GLU A 190 -3.05 -3.51 22.87
N PRO A 191 -2.92 -4.58 22.06
CA PRO A 191 -2.65 -4.43 20.63
C PRO A 191 -3.66 -3.48 19.98
N GLU A 192 -3.17 -2.53 19.18
CA GLU A 192 -4.02 -1.52 18.56
C GLU A 192 -4.93 -2.15 17.50
N PRO A 193 -6.16 -1.62 17.30
CA PRO A 193 -7.04 -2.14 16.26
C PRO A 193 -6.48 -1.89 14.86
N THR A 194 -6.50 -2.92 14.02
CA THR A 194 -5.95 -2.88 12.67
C THR A 194 -6.98 -3.30 11.62
N THR A 195 -6.58 -3.21 10.35
CA THR A 195 -7.37 -3.66 9.21
C THR A 195 -6.46 -4.29 8.17
N ILE A 196 -6.95 -5.33 7.49
CA ILE A 196 -6.27 -5.86 6.30
C ILE A 196 -6.16 -4.73 5.28
N PHE A 197 -4.94 -4.51 4.80
CA PHE A 197 -4.60 -3.40 3.93
C PHE A 197 -3.83 -3.88 2.72
N HIS A 198 -4.43 -3.67 1.55
CA HIS A 198 -3.78 -3.91 0.28
C HIS A 198 -2.77 -2.79 0.01
N GLN A 199 -1.48 -3.06 0.18
CA GLN A 199 -0.43 -2.05 0.05
C GLN A 199 -0.33 -1.49 -1.37
N ASP A 200 -0.65 -2.31 -2.37
CA ASP A 200 -0.48 -1.95 -3.78
C ASP A 200 -1.79 -1.93 -4.59
N LEU A 201 -2.83 -1.25 -4.06
CA LEU A 201 -4.15 -1.19 -4.71
C LEU A 201 -4.16 -0.18 -5.88
N ARG A 202 -3.38 -0.49 -6.93
CA ARG A 202 -3.28 0.29 -8.17
C ARG A 202 -4.11 -0.34 -9.29
N LEU A 203 -4.28 0.38 -10.40
CA LEU A 203 -5.07 -0.09 -11.55
C LEU A 203 -4.47 -1.37 -12.17
N GLU A 204 -3.16 -1.53 -12.08
CA GLU A 204 -2.42 -2.69 -12.56
C GLU A 204 -2.80 -3.97 -11.81
N ASN A 205 -3.24 -3.86 -10.56
CA ASN A 205 -3.61 -4.99 -9.70
C ASN A 205 -5.12 -5.25 -9.67
N MET A 206 -5.85 -4.76 -10.68
CA MET A 206 -7.28 -5.01 -10.83
C MET A 206 -7.61 -5.46 -12.27
N LEU A 207 -8.53 -6.42 -12.38
CA LEU A 207 -9.13 -6.81 -13.66
C LEU A 207 -10.55 -6.26 -13.77
N VAL A 208 -10.95 -5.87 -14.98
CA VAL A 208 -12.30 -5.40 -15.29
C VAL A 208 -12.93 -6.16 -16.45
N ASP A 209 -14.26 -6.25 -16.43
CA ASP A 209 -15.05 -6.71 -17.57
C ASP A 209 -15.22 -5.62 -18.65
N GLU A 210 -15.92 -5.93 -19.74
CA GLU A 210 -16.21 -4.99 -20.83
C GLU A 210 -17.02 -3.76 -20.40
N LYS A 211 -17.68 -3.80 -19.23
CA LYS A 211 -18.46 -2.70 -18.67
C LYS A 211 -17.65 -1.86 -17.68
N GLY A 212 -16.42 -2.26 -17.37
CA GLY A 212 -15.56 -1.60 -16.39
C GLY A 212 -15.85 -1.99 -14.94
N VAL A 213 -16.56 -3.10 -14.71
CA VAL A 213 -16.79 -3.65 -13.36
C VAL A 213 -15.58 -4.48 -12.96
N VAL A 214 -15.07 -4.29 -11.74
CA VAL A 214 -13.94 -5.07 -11.22
C VAL A 214 -14.35 -6.53 -11.06
N THR A 215 -13.64 -7.42 -11.76
CA THR A 215 -13.81 -8.88 -11.71
C THR A 215 -12.75 -9.57 -10.86
N ALA A 216 -11.64 -8.91 -10.58
CA ALA A 216 -10.59 -9.41 -9.69
C ALA A 216 -9.75 -8.27 -9.10
N VAL A 217 -9.35 -8.43 -7.83
CA VAL A 217 -8.28 -7.69 -7.16
C VAL A 217 -7.15 -8.68 -6.91
N LEU A 218 -5.99 -8.40 -7.47
CA LEU A 218 -4.80 -9.26 -7.53
C LEU A 218 -3.71 -8.73 -6.59
N ASP A 219 -2.64 -9.50 -6.44
CA ASP A 219 -1.41 -9.08 -5.73
C ASP A 219 -1.62 -8.78 -4.24
N TRP A 220 -2.10 -9.80 -3.52
CA TRP A 220 -2.27 -9.79 -2.07
C TRP A 220 -1.01 -10.26 -1.33
N GLU A 221 0.10 -10.41 -2.05
CA GLU A 221 1.39 -10.78 -1.48
C GLU A 221 1.78 -9.77 -0.41
N PHE A 222 2.19 -10.27 0.77
CA PHE A 222 2.61 -9.45 1.92
C PHE A 222 1.58 -8.44 2.43
N ALA A 223 0.30 -8.54 2.06
CA ALA A 223 -0.75 -7.65 2.55
C ALA A 223 -0.90 -7.76 4.08
N PRO A 224 -0.56 -6.72 4.87
CA PRO A 224 -0.59 -6.81 6.31
C PRO A 224 -1.91 -6.31 6.89
N ALA A 225 -2.17 -6.71 8.14
CA ALA A 225 -3.01 -5.93 9.03
C ALA A 225 -2.23 -4.68 9.45
N THR A 226 -2.76 -3.51 9.13
CA THR A 226 -2.13 -2.21 9.41
C THR A 226 -3.03 -1.34 10.27
N PRO A 227 -2.48 -0.30 10.93
CA PRO A 227 -3.27 0.60 11.74
C PRO A 227 -4.40 1.25 10.91
N ARG A 228 -5.58 1.42 11.50
CA ARG A 228 -6.74 1.98 10.75
C ARG A 228 -6.49 3.37 10.15
N TRP A 229 -5.62 4.17 10.77
CA TRP A 229 -5.25 5.47 10.23
C TRP A 229 -4.54 5.37 8.87
N LEU A 230 -3.79 4.29 8.62
CA LEU A 230 -3.13 4.05 7.34
C LEU A 230 -4.15 3.72 6.24
N ALA A 231 -5.22 3.01 6.60
CA ALA A 231 -6.34 2.74 5.71
C ALA A 231 -7.15 3.99 5.32
N THR A 232 -6.81 5.20 5.78
CA THR A 232 -7.39 6.44 5.25
C THR A 232 -6.71 6.94 3.97
N ILE A 233 -5.56 6.37 3.59
CA ILE A 233 -4.81 6.74 2.37
C ILE A 233 -5.67 6.55 1.12
N MET A 234 -5.87 7.60 0.33
CA MET A 234 -6.60 7.51 -0.92
C MET A 234 -5.92 6.55 -1.92
N PRO A 235 -6.69 5.73 -2.68
CA PRO A 235 -6.15 4.90 -3.74
C PRO A 235 -5.30 5.70 -4.73
N GLU A 236 -4.23 5.10 -5.24
CA GLU A 236 -3.20 5.82 -5.99
C GLU A 236 -3.72 6.52 -7.24
N PHE A 237 -4.56 5.84 -8.01
CA PHE A 237 -5.14 6.37 -9.24
C PHE A 237 -6.06 7.60 -9.01
N LEU A 238 -6.35 7.92 -7.76
CA LEU A 238 -7.10 9.11 -7.34
C LEU A 238 -6.21 10.19 -6.69
N ARG A 239 -4.95 9.89 -6.36
CA ARG A 239 -4.02 10.86 -5.73
C ARG A 239 -3.48 11.82 -6.80
N GLY A 240 -3.64 13.13 -6.58
CA GLY A 240 -3.16 14.13 -7.53
C GLY A 240 -1.69 14.53 -7.39
N ALA A 241 -1.10 15.00 -8.49
CA ALA A 241 0.00 15.96 -8.44
C ALA A 241 -0.56 17.34 -8.05
N GLU A 242 0.29 18.25 -7.53
CA GLU A 242 -0.12 19.58 -7.07
C GLU A 242 -1.00 20.32 -8.11
N LYS A 243 -2.12 20.88 -7.64
CA LYS A 243 -3.16 21.54 -8.45
C LYS A 243 -2.59 22.52 -9.48
N LEU A 244 -2.82 22.26 -10.76
CA LEU A 244 -2.80 23.30 -11.78
C LEU A 244 -4.10 24.12 -11.71
N PRO A 245 -4.08 25.42 -12.09
CA PRO A 245 -5.25 26.29 -11.98
C PRO A 245 -6.43 25.81 -12.85
N GLU A 246 -7.65 26.07 -12.36
CA GLU A 246 -8.93 25.77 -13.01
C GLU A 246 -8.94 26.13 -14.51
N PRO A 247 -9.53 25.29 -15.38
CA PRO A 247 -9.60 25.58 -16.80
C PRO A 247 -10.46 26.82 -17.07
N ILE A 248 -9.89 27.82 -17.73
CA ILE A 248 -10.60 29.03 -18.17
C ILE A 248 -11.70 28.62 -19.17
N PRO A 249 -12.97 29.05 -18.98
CA PRO A 249 -14.06 28.73 -19.91
C PRO A 249 -13.72 29.17 -21.35
N GLY A 250 -13.87 28.25 -22.32
CA GLY A 250 -13.59 28.50 -23.74
C GLY A 250 -12.23 28.00 -24.25
N VAL A 251 -11.33 27.58 -23.36
CA VAL A 251 -9.98 27.09 -23.73
C VAL A 251 -10.01 25.72 -24.42
N ARG A 252 -11.03 24.90 -24.16
CA ARG A 252 -11.15 23.55 -24.76
C ARG A 252 -11.17 23.59 -26.29
N GLY A 253 -11.95 24.50 -26.89
CA GLY A 253 -11.97 24.67 -28.35
C GLY A 253 -10.67 25.24 -28.93
N PHE A 254 -10.01 26.15 -28.21
CA PHE A 254 -8.75 26.76 -28.64
C PHE A 254 -7.59 25.76 -28.60
N ILE A 255 -7.60 24.84 -27.63
CA ILE A 255 -6.59 23.79 -27.50
C ILE A 255 -6.88 22.65 -28.49
N ASP A 256 -8.13 22.27 -28.74
CA ASP A 256 -8.48 21.27 -29.76
C ASP A 256 -7.95 21.67 -31.16
N ASP A 257 -8.07 22.96 -31.51
CA ASP A 257 -7.51 23.52 -32.74
C ASP A 257 -5.96 23.49 -32.75
N MET A 258 -5.30 23.82 -31.63
CA MET A 258 -3.82 23.76 -31.53
C MET A 258 -3.25 22.34 -31.52
N VAL A 259 -3.95 21.38 -30.91
CA VAL A 259 -3.54 19.96 -30.80
C VAL A 259 -3.74 19.23 -32.13
N SER A 260 -4.69 19.67 -32.96
CA SER A 260 -4.83 19.20 -34.33
C SER A 260 -3.64 19.60 -35.24
N ALA A 261 -2.90 20.64 -34.85
CA ALA A 261 -1.84 21.25 -35.64
C ALA A 261 -0.40 20.90 -35.19
N ASN A 262 -0.18 20.27 -34.02
CA ASN A 262 1.17 20.03 -33.48
C ASN A 262 1.27 18.74 -32.63
N GLU A 263 2.05 17.75 -33.09
CA GLU A 263 2.30 16.48 -32.38
C GLU A 263 2.90 16.61 -30.95
N PRO A 264 3.87 17.51 -30.68
CA PRO A 264 4.53 17.58 -29.38
C PRO A 264 3.66 18.15 -28.25
N LEU A 265 2.52 18.76 -28.56
CA LEU A 265 1.58 19.32 -27.57
C LEU A 265 0.47 18.32 -27.17
N ARG A 266 0.31 17.21 -27.90
CA ARG A 266 -0.62 16.13 -27.51
C ARG A 266 -0.31 15.56 -26.13
N SER A 267 0.96 15.42 -25.79
CA SER A 267 1.41 14.89 -24.48
C SER A 267 0.96 15.76 -23.30
N PHE A 268 0.89 17.09 -23.46
CA PHE A 268 0.32 17.98 -22.44
C PHE A 268 -1.22 17.95 -22.42
N TYR A 269 -1.84 17.76 -23.59
CA TYR A 269 -3.30 17.60 -23.70
C TYR A 269 -3.84 16.36 -23.00
N TRP A 270 -3.07 15.28 -22.85
CA TRP A 270 -3.49 14.09 -22.10
C TRP A 270 -3.44 14.27 -20.58
N LEU A 271 -2.62 15.19 -20.08
CA LEU A 271 -2.49 15.44 -18.65
C LEU A 271 -3.74 16.13 -18.10
N TYR A 272 -4.26 17.17 -18.76
CA TYR A 272 -5.39 17.97 -18.23
C TYR A 272 -6.73 17.21 -18.09
N PRO A 273 -7.22 16.43 -19.08
CA PRO A 273 -8.43 15.62 -18.95
C PRO A 273 -8.31 14.57 -17.85
N MET A 274 -7.14 13.96 -17.69
CA MET A 274 -6.93 12.97 -16.61
C MET A 274 -6.98 13.63 -15.23
N GLU A 275 -6.45 14.84 -15.06
CA GLU A 275 -6.50 15.53 -13.77
C GLU A 275 -7.92 15.98 -13.41
N TYR A 276 -8.67 16.53 -14.38
CA TYR A 276 -10.07 16.90 -14.17
C TYR A 276 -10.96 15.69 -13.88
N GLU A 277 -10.79 14.59 -14.62
CA GLU A 277 -11.46 13.33 -14.33
C GLU A 277 -11.10 12.83 -12.93
N ARG A 278 -9.81 12.84 -12.57
CA ARG A 278 -9.31 12.43 -11.26
C ARG A 278 -9.94 13.24 -10.13
N GLU A 279 -10.02 14.57 -10.22
CA GLU A 279 -10.65 15.40 -9.20
C GLU A 279 -12.14 15.06 -9.00
N GLN A 280 -12.86 14.78 -10.10
CA GLN A 280 -14.24 14.31 -9.99
C GLN A 280 -14.33 12.94 -9.33
N LEU A 281 -13.46 12.00 -9.70
CA LEU A 281 -13.45 10.66 -9.14
C LEU A 281 -13.01 10.67 -7.66
N GLU A 282 -12.08 11.53 -7.28
CA GLU A 282 -11.71 11.78 -5.89
C GLU A 282 -12.94 12.20 -5.07
N LYS A 283 -13.74 13.14 -5.60
CA LYS A 283 -14.99 13.55 -4.96
C LYS A 283 -15.97 12.40 -4.84
N VAL A 284 -16.16 11.63 -5.91
CA VAL A 284 -17.03 10.43 -5.92
C VAL A 284 -16.59 9.42 -4.86
N TYR A 285 -15.29 9.16 -4.75
CA TYR A 285 -14.73 8.24 -3.76
C TYR A 285 -15.00 8.74 -2.34
N LYS A 286 -14.73 10.02 -2.06
CA LYS A 286 -14.97 10.64 -0.74
C LYS A 286 -16.44 10.58 -0.36
N ASP A 287 -17.33 10.95 -1.28
CA ASP A 287 -18.77 10.94 -1.05
C ASP A 287 -19.27 9.50 -0.80
N ARG A 288 -18.79 8.52 -1.57
CA ARG A 288 -19.14 7.11 -1.37
C ARG A 288 -18.61 6.58 -0.03
N MET A 289 -17.40 6.94 0.38
CA MET A 289 -16.87 6.55 1.68
C MET A 289 -17.69 7.14 2.84
N ARG A 290 -18.17 8.40 2.73
CA ARG A 290 -19.06 9.01 3.73
C ARG A 290 -20.40 8.29 3.84
N GLU A 291 -20.97 7.86 2.72
CA GLU A 291 -22.21 7.07 2.69
C GLU A 291 -22.03 5.72 3.40
N LEU A 292 -20.89 5.05 3.16
CA LEU A 292 -20.61 3.72 3.70
C LEU A 292 -20.13 3.76 5.16
N ARG A 293 -19.40 4.82 5.54
CA ARG A 293 -18.82 5.00 6.87
C ARG A 293 -19.07 6.44 7.34
N PRO A 294 -20.13 6.68 8.14
CA PRO A 294 -20.50 8.04 8.58
C PRO A 294 -19.41 8.78 9.38
N THR A 295 -18.49 8.06 10.01
CA THR A 295 -17.34 8.61 10.76
C THR A 295 -16.12 8.91 9.90
N TRP A 296 -16.18 8.67 8.59
CA TRP A 296 -15.02 8.70 7.70
C TRP A 296 -14.24 10.02 7.71
N ASP A 297 -14.92 11.17 7.65
CA ASP A 297 -14.22 12.47 7.65
C ASP A 297 -13.46 12.71 8.96
N ALA A 298 -14.00 12.24 10.10
CA ALA A 298 -13.33 12.34 11.39
C ALA A 298 -12.12 11.39 11.48
N GLU A 299 -12.25 10.16 10.96
CA GLU A 299 -11.14 9.20 10.86
C GLU A 299 -10.00 9.75 9.99
N VAL A 300 -10.32 10.36 8.84
CA VAL A 300 -9.34 11.00 7.95
C VAL A 300 -8.66 12.18 8.65
N ALA A 301 -9.42 13.01 9.36
CA ALA A 301 -8.87 14.16 10.09
C ALA A 301 -7.91 13.73 11.22
N ASP A 302 -8.27 12.72 12.02
CA ASP A 302 -7.42 12.15 13.07
C ASP A 302 -6.13 11.51 12.51
N SER A 303 -6.22 10.99 11.29
CA SER A 303 -5.10 10.31 10.62
C SER A 303 -4.07 11.27 10.02
N ALA A 304 -4.40 12.56 9.85
CA ALA A 304 -3.59 13.49 9.06
C ALA A 304 -2.14 13.66 9.59
N SER A 305 -1.97 13.86 10.90
CA SER A 305 -0.64 14.01 11.52
C SER A 305 0.16 12.70 11.46
N LYS A 306 -0.50 11.57 11.69
CA LYS A 306 0.07 10.21 11.63
C LYS A 306 0.56 9.88 10.22
N LEU A 307 -0.27 10.17 9.20
CA LEU A 307 0.08 10.01 7.80
C LEU A 307 1.25 10.92 7.39
N ASN A 308 1.26 12.17 7.83
CA ASN A 308 2.38 13.07 7.53
C ASN A 308 3.71 12.55 8.10
N PHE A 309 3.69 12.02 9.32
CA PHE A 309 4.85 11.36 9.91
C PHE A 309 5.25 10.13 9.11
N TYR A 310 4.30 9.23 8.82
CA TYR A 310 4.52 8.02 8.02
C TYR A 310 5.16 8.33 6.65
N TRP A 311 4.63 9.31 5.91
CA TRP A 311 5.21 9.70 4.62
C TRP A 311 6.60 10.33 4.75
N THR A 312 6.93 10.91 5.89
CA THR A 312 8.29 11.40 6.16
C THR A 312 9.27 10.24 6.40
N VAL A 313 8.83 9.18 7.08
CA VAL A 313 9.58 7.91 7.17
C VAL A 313 9.79 7.32 5.77
N LYS A 314 8.72 7.15 4.99
CA LYS A 314 8.77 6.58 3.63
C LYS A 314 9.67 7.36 2.66
N ARG A 315 9.66 8.69 2.71
CA ARG A 315 10.57 9.52 1.90
C ARG A 315 12.03 9.38 2.33
N THR A 316 12.28 9.09 3.61
CA THR A 316 13.63 8.81 4.11
C THR A 316 14.12 7.48 3.55
N GLU A 317 13.26 6.44 3.51
CA GLU A 317 13.56 5.15 2.87
C GLU A 317 13.89 5.30 1.38
N ILE A 318 13.11 6.04 0.60
CA ILE A 318 13.32 6.17 -0.86
C ILE A 318 14.63 6.91 -1.19
N GLY A 319 15.07 7.81 -0.31
CA GLY A 319 16.34 8.52 -0.45
C GLY A 319 17.59 7.64 -0.33
N SER A 320 17.47 6.33 -0.07
CA SER A 320 18.57 5.36 -0.16
C SER A 320 18.70 4.70 -1.54
N TRP A 321 17.75 4.93 -2.47
CA TRP A 321 17.72 4.32 -3.81
C TRP A 321 18.07 5.29 -4.96
N LEU A 322 18.40 6.55 -4.65
CA LEU A 322 18.78 7.60 -5.62
C LEU A 322 20.13 8.21 -5.24
#